data_AF-A0A973GDN2-F1
#
_entry.id   AF-A0A973GDN2-F1
#
_cell.length_a   1.000
_cell.length_b   1.000
_cell.length_c   1.000
_cell.angle_alpha   90.00
_cell.angle_beta   90.00
_cell.angle_gamma   90.00
#
_symmetry.space_group_name_H-M   'P 1'
#
loop_
_entity.id
_entity.type
_entity.pdbx_description
1 polymer ?
#
loop_
_entity_poly.entity_id
_entity_poly.type
_entity_poly.pdbx_seq_one_letter_code
_entity_poly.pdbx_strand_id
1 'polypeptide(L)' 'RTLTTGRVTFWSRSRQQYWRKGDTSGHEQHVHSVSLDCDGDALLVRVDQVGVACHTGTRTCFEAGGDLGAVVGTLR' A
#
# COMPACT_ATOMS: atom_id res chain seq x y z
N ARG A 1 12.70 2.21 -6.87
CA ARG A 1 12.40 3.67 -6.96
C ARG A 1 11.95 4.25 -5.63
N THR A 2 11.07 3.56 -4.89
CA THR A 2 10.55 4.02 -3.59
C THR A 2 11.62 4.51 -2.61
N LEU A 3 12.67 3.71 -2.35
CA LEU A 3 13.72 4.07 -1.39
C LEU A 3 14.61 5.24 -1.84
N THR A 4 14.71 5.48 -3.16
CA THR A 4 15.52 6.59 -3.69
C THR A 4 14.78 7.92 -3.71
N THR A 5 13.43 7.91 -3.73
CA THR A 5 12.62 9.13 -3.86
C THR A 5 11.79 9.47 -2.62
N GLY A 6 11.72 8.58 -1.63
CA GLY A 6 10.84 8.74 -0.46
C GLY A 6 9.34 8.71 -0.80
N ARG A 7 8.97 8.29 -2.03
CA ARG A 7 7.60 8.25 -2.53
C ARG A 7 7.25 6.85 -2.98
N VAL A 8 6.12 6.32 -2.52
CA VAL A 8 5.70 4.97 -2.93
C VAL A 8 5.50 4.89 -4.43
N THR A 9 6.28 4.02 -5.06
CA THR A 9 6.23 3.74 -6.48
C THR A 9 6.02 2.25 -6.68
N PHE A 10 4.93 1.89 -7.32
CA PHE A 10 4.60 0.51 -7.67
C PHE A 10 4.99 0.21 -9.12
N TRP A 11 5.03 -1.07 -9.46
CA TRP A 11 4.91 -1.53 -10.84
C TRP A 11 3.45 -1.86 -11.13
N SER A 12 2.82 -1.11 -12.03
CA SER A 12 1.45 -1.39 -12.45
C SER A 12 1.46 -2.54 -13.46
N ARG A 13 0.93 -3.70 -13.08
CA ARG A 13 0.86 -4.87 -13.97
C ARG A 13 -0.04 -4.66 -15.19
N SER A 14 -1.14 -3.90 -15.05
CA SER A 14 -2.04 -3.63 -16.19
C SER A 14 -1.45 -2.61 -17.16
N ARG A 15 -0.71 -1.61 -16.65
CA ARG A 15 -0.08 -0.57 -17.47
C ARG A 15 1.35 -0.90 -17.91
N GLN A 16 1.96 -1.96 -17.36
CA GLN A 16 3.34 -2.38 -17.61
C GLN A 16 4.34 -1.22 -17.45
N GLN A 17 4.18 -0.43 -16.38
CA GLN A 17 5.05 0.71 -16.10
C GLN A 17 5.16 0.99 -14.60
N TYR A 18 6.19 1.75 -14.23
CA TYR A 18 6.25 2.38 -12.92
C TYR A 18 5.09 3.37 -12.75
N TRP A 19 4.49 3.36 -11.58
CA TRP A 19 3.44 4.28 -11.19
C TRP A 19 3.65 4.73 -9.75
N ARG A 20 3.81 6.03 -9.56
CA ARG A 20 3.96 6.62 -8.23
C ARG A 20 2.56 6.96 -7.69
N LYS A 21 2.27 6.47 -6.48
CA LYS A 21 0.95 6.63 -5.87
C LYS A 21 0.65 8.11 -5.69
N GLY A 22 -0.47 8.55 -6.26
CA GLY A 22 -0.97 9.91 -6.15
C GLY A 22 -0.64 10.84 -7.33
N ASP A 23 0.17 10.44 -8.31
CA ASP A 23 0.57 11.34 -9.42
C ASP A 23 -0.60 11.97 -10.19
N THR A 24 -1.74 11.27 -10.27
CA THR A 24 -2.95 11.77 -10.94
C THR A 24 -3.93 12.44 -9.97
N SER A 25 -4.02 11.97 -8.72
CA SER A 25 -5.07 12.40 -7.79
C SER A 25 -4.60 13.39 -6.72
N GLY A 26 -3.29 13.62 -6.59
CA GLY A 26 -2.69 14.31 -5.44
C GLY A 26 -2.74 13.51 -4.13
N HIS A 27 -3.19 12.25 -4.14
CA HIS A 27 -3.29 11.42 -2.94
C HIS A 27 -2.03 10.58 -2.76
N GLU A 28 -0.99 11.26 -2.31
CA GLU A 28 0.39 10.77 -2.28
C GLU A 28 0.67 9.89 -1.06
N GLN A 29 1.75 9.10 -1.14
CA GLN A 29 2.28 8.32 -0.03
C GLN A 29 3.77 8.60 0.13
N HIS A 30 4.13 9.19 1.27
CA HIS A 30 5.50 9.45 1.66
C HIS A 30 5.99 8.31 2.55
N VAL A 31 7.17 7.77 2.24
CA VAL A 31 7.72 6.63 2.96
C VAL A 31 8.18 7.07 4.33
N HIS A 32 7.66 6.44 5.39
CA HIS A 32 8.10 6.64 6.76
C HIS A 32 9.13 5.58 7.18
N SER A 33 8.83 4.30 6.93
CA SER A 33 9.74 3.18 7.19
C SER A 33 9.46 2.01 6.26
N VAL A 34 10.46 1.17 6.01
CA VAL A 34 10.31 -0.08 5.25
C VAL A 34 10.89 -1.24 6.04
N SER A 35 10.15 -2.35 6.10
CA SER A 35 10.60 -3.62 6.69
C SER A 35 10.53 -4.72 5.63
N LEU A 36 11.54 -5.57 5.60
CA LEU A 36 11.59 -6.80 4.81
C LEU A 36 11.12 -7.96 5.68
N ASP A 37 10.42 -8.92 5.09
CA ASP A 37 10.10 -10.18 5.74
C ASP A 37 11.30 -11.14 5.81
N CYS A 38 11.09 -12.35 6.32
CA CYS A 38 12.18 -13.24 6.71
C CYS A 38 12.87 -13.97 5.54
N ASP A 39 12.15 -14.22 4.46
CA ASP A 39 12.65 -14.82 3.22
C ASP A 39 12.86 -13.79 2.10
N GLY A 40 12.41 -12.55 2.30
CA GLY A 40 12.76 -11.40 1.49
C GLY A 40 11.89 -11.23 0.25
N ASP A 41 10.69 -11.81 0.24
CA ASP A 41 9.77 -11.73 -0.90
C ASP A 41 8.63 -10.71 -0.70
N ALA A 42 8.45 -10.19 0.51
CA ALA A 42 7.50 -9.11 0.80
C ALA A 42 8.10 -7.94 1.61
N LEU A 43 7.53 -6.76 1.38
CA LEU A 43 7.86 -5.53 2.09
C LEU A 43 6.65 -4.97 2.82
N LEU A 44 6.83 -4.59 4.08
CA LEU A 44 5.90 -3.71 4.79
C LEU A 44 6.41 -2.26 4.70
N VAL A 45 5.67 -1.42 3.97
CA VAL A 45 5.95 0.01 3.87
C VAL A 45 4.98 0.78 4.76
N ARG A 46 5.48 1.43 5.82
CA ARG A 46 4.71 2.41 6.59
C ARG A 46 4.83 3.77 5.91
N VAL A 47 3.72 4.48 5.79
CA VAL A 47 3.64 5.71 4.99
C VAL A 47 2.83 6.79 5.68
N ASP A 48 3.22 8.03 5.45
CA ASP A 48 2.37 9.19 5.67
C ASP A 48 1.51 9.38 4.41
N GLN A 49 0.19 9.25 4.58
CA GLN A 49 -0.78 9.36 3.49
C GLN A 49 -1.27 10.80 3.38
N VAL A 50 -1.17 11.37 2.18
CA VAL A 50 -1.83 12.63 1.81
C VAL A 50 -3.18 12.32 1.18
N GLY A 51 -4.26 12.98 1.63
CA GLY A 51 -5.61 12.70 1.16
C GLY A 51 -6.07 11.26 1.47
N VAL A 52 -6.80 10.64 0.55
CA VAL A 52 -7.36 9.29 0.73
C VAL A 52 -6.65 8.25 -0.13
N ALA A 53 -6.41 7.05 0.42
CA ALA A 53 -5.65 6.03 -0.29
C ALA A 53 -6.47 5.42 -1.44
N CYS A 54 -7.77 5.20 -1.21
CA CYS A 54 -8.66 4.50 -2.13
C CYS A 54 -9.23 5.42 -3.22
N HIS A 55 -9.50 4.85 -4.39
CA HIS A 55 -10.14 5.56 -5.50
C HIS A 55 -11.65 5.81 -5.26
N THR A 56 -12.26 5.18 -4.26
CA THR A 56 -13.67 5.38 -3.88
C THR A 56 -13.89 6.56 -2.93
N GLY A 57 -12.82 7.23 -2.49
CA GLY A 57 -12.91 8.33 -1.53
C GLY A 57 -12.64 7.95 -0.08
N THR A 58 -12.37 6.68 0.22
CA THR A 58 -12.14 6.20 1.60
C THR A 58 -10.66 6.16 1.98
N ARG A 59 -10.37 6.28 3.30
CA ARG A 59 -8.98 6.32 3.81
C ARG A 59 -8.22 5.03 3.52
N THR A 60 -8.91 3.90 3.47
CA THR A 60 -8.37 2.58 3.16
C THR A 60 -9.23 1.86 2.12
N CYS A 61 -8.59 1.00 1.31
CA CYS A 61 -9.30 0.14 0.36
C CYS A 61 -10.18 -0.91 1.07
N PHE A 62 -9.84 -1.25 2.32
CA PHE A 62 -10.47 -2.33 3.07
C PHE A 62 -11.82 -1.96 3.71
N GLU A 63 -12.26 -0.69 3.60
CA GLU A 63 -13.61 -0.29 4.02
C GLU A 63 -14.69 -0.87 3.10
N ALA A 64 -14.48 -0.84 1.78
CA ALA A 64 -15.45 -1.34 0.80
C ALA A 64 -15.33 -2.86 0.57
N GLY A 65 -14.15 -3.44 0.80
CA GLY A 65 -13.90 -4.87 0.60
C GLY A 65 -14.58 -5.78 1.62
N GLY A 66 -14.93 -5.24 2.80
CA GLY A 66 -15.55 -5.99 3.89
C GLY A 66 -14.59 -6.96 4.60
N ASP A 67 -15.09 -7.56 5.66
CA ASP A 67 -14.43 -8.67 6.37
C ASP A 67 -14.80 -10.00 5.69
N LEU A 68 -13.80 -10.82 5.40
CA LEU A 68 -13.99 -12.16 4.82
C LEU A 68 -14.38 -13.21 5.87
N GLY A 69 -14.45 -12.84 7.15
CA GLY A 69 -14.92 -13.72 8.22
C GLY A 69 -13.88 -14.77 8.59
N ALA A 70 -12.65 -14.35 8.89
CA ALA A 70 -11.60 -15.27 9.32
C ALA A 70 -12.03 -16.06 10.56
N VAL A 71 -11.88 -17.39 10.51
CA VAL A 71 -12.11 -18.25 11.68
C VAL A 71 -10.88 -18.16 12.59
N VAL A 72 -11.08 -17.75 13.84
CA VAL A 72 -10.01 -17.69 14.84
C VAL A 72 -9.66 -19.12 15.27
N GLY A 73 -8.43 -19.54 14.99
CA GLY A 73 -7.90 -20.81 15.47
C GLY A 73 -7.76 -20.80 17.00
N THR A 74 -8.08 -21.91 17.64
CA THR A 74 -7.76 -22.11 19.06
C THR A 74 -6.32 -22.61 19.18
N LEU A 75 -5.54 -21.98 20.05
CA LEU A 75 -4.25 -22.52 20.46
C LEU A 75 -4.51 -23.84 21.19
N ARG A 76 -3.85 -24.91 20.77
CA ARG A 76 -3.74 -26.14 21.57
C ARG A 76 -2.69 -25.95 22.64
#